data_AF-A0A9D5UUX7-F1
#
_entry.id   AF-A0A9D5UUX7-F1
#
_cell.length_a   1.000
_cell.length_b   1.000
_cell.length_c   1.000
_cell.angle_alpha   90.00
_cell.angle_beta   90.00
_cell.angle_gamma   90.00
#
_symmetry.space_group_name_H-M   'P 1'
#
loop_
_entity.id
_entity.type
_entity.pdbx_description
1 polymer ?
#
loop_
_entity_poly.entity_id
_entity_poly.type
_entity_poly.pdbx_seq_one_letter_code
_entity_poly.pdbx_strand_id
1 'polypeptide(L)' 'MLTPAAVHYGEADKILEKREYTLATAAERHPSRFKGKLPALDKLPIAVWINPPVLPDKMEKIAES' A
#
# COMPACT_ATOMS: atom_id res chain seq x y z
N MET A 1 -2.90 -2.66 -8.17
CA MET A 1 -4.04 -2.75 -7.27
C MET A 1 -3.78 -3.88 -6.31
N LEU A 2 -3.80 -3.54 -5.03
CA LEU A 2 -3.88 -4.49 -3.93
C LEU A 2 -5.34 -4.57 -3.53
N THR A 3 -5.84 -5.76 -3.21
CA THR A 3 -7.19 -5.93 -2.67
C THR A 3 -7.13 -5.85 -1.15
N PRO A 4 -8.21 -5.43 -0.46
CA PRO A 4 -8.26 -5.49 1.00
C PRO A 4 -7.94 -6.88 1.56
N ALA A 5 -8.37 -7.95 0.87
CA ALA A 5 -8.06 -9.32 1.25
C ALA A 5 -6.54 -9.62 1.18
N ALA A 6 -5.88 -9.24 0.09
CA ALA A 6 -4.43 -9.45 -0.05
C ALA A 6 -3.64 -8.68 1.02
N VAL A 7 -4.12 -7.51 1.42
CA VAL A 7 -3.54 -6.77 2.55
C VAL A 7 -3.81 -7.50 3.87
N HIS A 8 -5.05 -7.91 4.13
CA HIS A 8 -5.45 -8.59 5.37
C HIS A 8 -4.70 -9.91 5.60
N TYR A 9 -4.47 -10.68 4.53
CA TYR A 9 -3.77 -11.96 4.60
C TYR A 9 -2.25 -11.86 4.41
N GLY A 10 -1.67 -10.64 4.38
CA GLY A 10 -0.23 -10.44 4.30
C GLY A 10 0.40 -10.83 2.95
N GLU A 11 -0.37 -10.84 1.87
CA GLU A 11 0.09 -11.17 0.52
C GLU A 11 0.63 -9.93 -0.23
N ALA A 12 0.41 -8.74 0.31
CA ALA A 12 0.66 -7.48 -0.38
C ALA A 12 2.10 -7.34 -0.89
N ASP A 13 3.10 -7.65 -0.06
CA ASP A 13 4.51 -7.51 -0.43
C ASP A 13 4.89 -8.44 -1.59
N LYS A 14 4.42 -9.69 -1.58
CA LYS A 14 4.65 -10.66 -2.67
C LYS A 14 4.04 -10.20 -3.99
N ILE A 15 2.86 -9.57 -3.92
CA ILE A 15 2.18 -9.03 -5.11
C ILE A 15 2.94 -7.83 -5.66
N LEU A 16 3.48 -6.97 -4.78
CA LEU A 16 4.29 -5.82 -5.18
C LEU A 16 5.61 -6.29 -5.82
N GLU A 17 6.35 -7.19 -5.18
CA GLU A 17 7.60 -7.74 -5.71
C GLU A 17 7.41 -8.33 -7.12
N LYS A 18 6.38 -9.16 -7.30
CA LYS A 18 6.07 -9.74 -8.62
C LYS A 18 5.74 -8.68 -9.66
N ARG A 19 5.07 -7.60 -9.27
CA ARG A 19 4.77 -6.46 -10.15
C ARG A 19 6.04 -5.71 -10.54
N GLU A 20 6.93 -5.42 -9.60
CA GLU A 20 8.21 -4.75 -9.87
C GLU A 20 9.02 -5.55 -10.88
N TYR A 21 9.20 -6.84 -10.64
CA TYR A 21 9.92 -7.73 -11.55
C TYR A 21 9.31 -7.74 -12.95
N THR A 22 7.98 -7.83 -13.04
CA THR A 22 7.25 -7.83 -14.32
C THR A 22 7.45 -6.52 -15.08
N LEU A 23 7.35 -5.38 -14.39
CA LEU A 23 7.53 -4.05 -14.98
C LEU A 23 8.98 -3.83 -15.42
N ALA A 24 9.95 -4.24 -14.62
CA ALA A 24 11.38 -4.16 -14.97
C ALA A 24 11.69 -4.96 -16.23
N THR A 25 11.25 -6.22 -16.28
CA THR A 25 11.43 -7.10 -17.44
C THR A 25 10.71 -6.58 -18.69
N ALA A 26 9.57 -5.91 -18.52
CA ALA A 26 8.85 -5.29 -19.63
C ALA A 26 9.54 -4.01 -20.14
N ALA A 27 10.13 -3.23 -19.25
CA ALA A 27 10.87 -2.01 -19.56
C ALA A 27 12.18 -2.29 -20.29
N GLU A 28 12.91 -3.33 -19.86
CA GLU A 28 14.12 -3.80 -20.54
C GLU A 28 13.84 -4.23 -21.99
N ARG A 29 12.78 -5.01 -22.20
CA ARG A 29 12.41 -5.48 -23.55
C ARG A 29 11.89 -4.36 -24.46
N HIS A 30 11.28 -3.32 -23.90
CA HIS A 30 10.59 -2.29 -24.67
C HIS A 30 10.69 -0.89 -24.07
N PRO A 31 11.90 -0.30 -24.06
CA PRO A 31 12.16 0.96 -23.37
C PRO A 31 11.33 2.13 -23.90
N SER A 32 10.96 2.13 -25.18
CA SER A 32 10.13 3.17 -25.81
C SER A 32 8.73 3.29 -25.20
N ARG A 33 8.17 2.20 -24.65
CA ARG A 33 6.84 2.21 -24.00
C ARG A 33 6.84 2.83 -22.62
N PHE A 34 8.01 2.92 -21.99
CA PHE A 34 8.19 3.41 -20.63
C PHE A 34 8.72 4.85 -20.58
N LYS A 35 8.95 5.49 -21.74
CA LYS A 35 9.51 6.86 -21.83
C LYS A 35 10.79 7.03 -20.98
N GLY A 36 11.59 5.97 -20.89
CA GLY A 36 12.82 5.93 -20.08
C GLY A 36 12.61 5.93 -18.56
N LYS A 37 11.39 5.72 -18.05
CA LYS A 37 11.08 5.71 -16.62
C LYS A 37 10.34 4.44 -16.21
N LEU A 38 10.86 3.73 -15.21
CA LEU A 38 10.14 2.62 -14.62
C LEU A 38 9.01 3.15 -13.73
N PRO A 39 7.77 2.65 -13.83
CA PRO A 39 6.72 3.02 -12.90
C PRO A 39 7.09 2.57 -11.49
N ALA A 40 7.09 3.53 -10.56
CA ALA A 40 7.25 3.25 -9.14
C ALA A 40 5.94 2.68 -8.58
N LEU A 41 6.02 1.65 -7.75
CA LEU A 41 4.88 1.16 -6.99
C LEU A 41 4.70 2.01 -5.74
N ASP A 42 3.44 2.33 -5.42
CA ASP A 42 3.09 2.97 -4.16
C ASP A 42 3.42 2.03 -2.99
N LYS A 43 4.07 2.58 -1.97
CA LYS A 43 4.30 1.86 -0.71
C LYS A 43 2.98 1.70 0.04
N LEU A 44 2.78 0.57 0.71
CA LEU A 44 1.65 0.41 1.62
C LEU A 44 1.78 1.39 2.79
N PRO A 45 0.69 2.09 3.16
CA PRO A 45 0.64 2.82 4.42
C PRO A 45 0.72 1.83 5.60
N ILE A 46 1.49 2.19 6.63
CA ILE A 46 1.73 1.35 7.82
C ILE A 46 0.43 1.11 8.60
N ALA A 47 -0.46 2.09 8.63
CA ALA A 47 -1.79 2.00 9.21
C ALA A 47 -2.74 2.97 8.50
N VAL A 48 -4.00 2.57 8.31
CA VAL A 48 -5.08 3.42 7.82
C VAL A 48 -6.33 3.19 8.68
N TRP A 49 -7.01 4.27 9.06
CA TRP A 49 -8.20 4.21 9.92
C TRP A 49 -9.43 4.75 9.18
N ILE A 50 -10.50 3.95 9.14
CA ILE A 50 -11.85 4.43 8.77
C ILE A 50 -12.59 4.92 10.02
N ASN A 51 -12.34 4.29 11.17
CA ASN A 51 -12.78 4.75 12.48
C ASN A 51 -11.63 4.59 13.47
N PRO A 52 -10.82 5.63 13.71
CA PRO A 52 -9.69 5.54 14.62
C PRO A 52 -10.19 5.27 16.05
N PRO A 53 -9.51 4.42 16.83
CA PRO A 53 -9.87 4.22 18.23
C PRO A 53 -9.78 5.56 18.98
N VAL A 54 -10.74 5.81 19.85
CA VAL A 54 -10.69 6.99 20.73
C VAL A 54 -9.53 6.78 21.70
N LEU A 55 -8.53 7.66 21.63
CA LEU A 55 -7.38 7.57 22.53
C LEU A 55 -7.83 7.75 24.00
N PRO A 56 -7.12 7.14 24.98
CA PRO A 56 -7.49 7.19 26.40
C PRO A 56 -7.71 8.62 26.91
N ASP A 57 -6.87 9.58 26.50
CA ASP A 57 -6.96 11.00 26.88
C ASP A 57 -8.29 11.65 26.44
N LYS A 58 -8.92 11.11 25.40
CA LYS A 58 -10.25 11.55 24.98
C LYS A 58 -11.36 10.83 25.75
N MET A 59 -11.14 9.61 26.24
CA MET A 59 -12.12 8.84 27.01
C MET A 59 -12.42 9.46 28.38
N GLU A 60 -11.43 10.08 29.05
CA GLU A 60 -11.64 10.82 30.31
C GLU A 60 -12.63 11.97 30.14
N LYS A 61 -12.50 12.76 29.07
CA LYS A 61 -13.38 13.92 28.80
C LYS A 61 -14.82 13.58 28.42
N ILE A 62 -15.10 12.36 27.94
CA ILE A 62 -16.47 11.91 27.61
C ILE A 62 -17.19 11.30 28.81
N ALA A 63 -16.45 10.83 29.81
CA ALA A 63 -17.01 10.27 31.04
C ALA A 63 -17.41 11.34 32.06
N GLU A 64 -16.89 12.57 31.91
CA GLU A 64 -17.13 13.72 32.79
C GLU A 64 -18.20 14.71 32.28
N SER A 65 -18.90 14.38 31.18
CA SER A 65 -19.88 15.25 30.52
C SER A 65 -21.30 14.68 30.49
#